data_AF-A0A269YZQ9-F1
#
_entry.id   AF-A0A269YZQ9-F1
#
_cell.length_a   1.000
_cell.length_b   1.000
_cell.length_c   1.000
_cell.angle_alpha   90.00
_cell.angle_beta   90.00
_cell.angle_gamma   90.00
#
_symmetry.space_group_name_H-M   'P 1'
#
loop_
_entity.id
_entity.type
_entity.pdbx_description
1 polymer ?
#
loop_
_entity_poly.entity_id
_entity_poly.type
_entity_poly.pdbx_seq_one_letter_code
_entity_poly.pdbx_strand_id
1 'polypeptide(L)' 'QHNPSVTLMRTTVEENIKIGHKIAEKLNKADTNTALVIPVKGISAIDKDGEIFYDEKATQALINTIKENLNSNI' A
#
# COMPACT_ATOMS: atom_id res chain seq x y z
N GLN A 1 11.25 9.72 -15.45
CA GLN A 1 11.29 11.01 -14.72
C GLN A 1 9.96 11.69 -14.92
N HIS A 2 9.24 12.06 -13.85
CA HIS A 2 7.89 12.62 -13.98
C HIS A 2 7.94 14.03 -14.58
N ASN A 3 8.87 14.87 -14.10
CA ASN A 3 9.22 16.16 -14.70
C ASN A 3 10.64 16.59 -14.24
N PRO A 4 11.24 17.67 -14.78
CA PRO A 4 12.60 18.09 -14.42
C PRO A 4 12.82 18.36 -12.93
N SER A 5 11.77 18.72 -12.19
CA SER A 5 11.81 19.05 -10.77
C SER A 5 11.40 17.90 -9.85
N VAL A 6 10.87 16.79 -10.39
CA VAL A 6 10.29 15.68 -9.60
C VAL A 6 10.76 14.33 -10.12
N THR A 7 11.44 13.61 -9.23
CA THR A 7 11.80 12.20 -9.41
C THR A 7 10.96 11.36 -8.47
N LEU A 8 10.21 10.41 -9.04
CA LEU A 8 9.50 9.40 -8.27
C LEU A 8 10.45 8.23 -7.97
N MET A 9 10.34 7.67 -6.77
CA MET A 9 11.10 6.49 -6.34
C MET A 9 10.10 5.37 -6.02
N ARG A 10 10.36 4.16 -6.53
CA ARG A 10 9.55 2.99 -6.20
C ARG A 10 9.87 2.55 -4.78
N THR A 11 8.84 2.34 -3.97
CA THR A 11 8.99 1.78 -2.62
C THR A 11 9.32 0.29 -2.69
N THR A 12 10.20 -0.17 -1.80
CA THR A 12 10.59 -1.60 -1.73
C THR A 12 9.53 -2.43 -1.01
N VAL A 13 9.69 -3.75 -1.06
CA VAL A 13 8.85 -4.69 -0.28
C VAL A 13 8.93 -4.38 1.22
N GLU A 14 10.12 -4.17 1.76
CA GLU A 14 10.34 -3.86 3.19
C GLU A 14 9.69 -2.54 3.59
N GLU A 15 9.73 -1.53 2.71
CA GLU A 15 9.06 -0.26 2.93
C GLU A 15 7.53 -0.41 2.90
N ASN A 16 6.99 -1.23 1.99
CA ASN A 16 5.56 -1.52 1.93
C ASN A 16 5.05 -2.26 3.18
N ILE A 17 5.84 -3.16 3.77
CA ILE A 17 5.53 -3.78 5.07
C ILE A 17 5.42 -2.71 6.17
N LYS A 18 6.40 -1.79 6.25
CA LYS A 18 6.37 -0.70 7.24
C LYS A 18 5.16 0.22 7.05
N ILE A 19 4.82 0.53 5.80
CA ILE A 19 3.63 1.33 5.46
C ILE A 19 2.35 0.58 5.89
N GLY A 20 2.26 -0.71 5.59
CA GLY A 20 1.12 -1.56 5.97
C GLY A 20 0.90 -1.59 7.48
N HIS A 21 1.96 -1.80 8.26
CA HIS A 21 1.89 -1.71 9.72
C HIS A 21 1.39 -0.34 10.19
N LYS A 22 1.85 0.74 9.57
CA LYS A 22 1.45 2.09 9.99
C LYS A 22 -0.01 2.39 9.69
N ILE A 23 -0.52 1.90 8.55
CA ILE A 23 -1.93 2.00 8.18
C ILE A 23 -2.79 1.24 9.19
N ALA A 24 -2.46 -0.03 9.46
CA ALA A 24 -3.21 -0.86 10.41
C ALA A 24 -3.19 -0.26 11.84
N GLU A 25 -2.02 0.19 12.32
CA GLU A 25 -1.87 0.83 13.63
C GLU A 25 -2.82 2.03 13.82
N LYS A 26 -3.05 2.80 12.75
CA LYS A 26 -3.91 3.98 12.80
C LYS A 26 -5.38 3.62 12.66
N LEU A 27 -5.72 2.71 11.75
CA LEU A 27 -7.11 2.28 11.55
C LEU A 27 -7.66 1.54 12.77
N ASN A 28 -6.83 0.75 13.46
CA ASN A 28 -7.23 0.06 14.68
C ASN A 28 -7.58 0.99 15.85
N LYS A 29 -7.28 2.29 15.74
CA LYS A 29 -7.64 3.32 16.73
C LYS A 29 -8.92 4.08 16.36
N ALA A 30 -9.60 3.72 15.28
CA ALA A 30 -10.85 4.35 14.90
C ALA A 30 -11.97 3.96 15.88
N ASP A 31 -12.67 4.96 16.42
CA ASP A 31 -13.77 4.77 17.39
C ASP A 31 -15.12 4.46 16.71
N THR A 32 -15.16 4.41 15.38
CA THR A 32 -16.39 4.25 14.59
C THR A 32 -16.17 3.29 13.42
N ASN A 33 -17.27 2.81 12.85
CA ASN A 33 -17.24 1.91 11.69
C ASN A 33 -16.39 2.51 10.57
N THR A 34 -15.33 1.77 10.22
CA THR A 34 -14.33 2.17 9.23
C THR A 34 -14.26 1.10 8.16
N ALA A 35 -13.89 1.49 6.95
CA ALA A 35 -13.68 0.55 5.85
C ALA A 35 -12.42 0.92 5.10
N LEU A 36 -11.63 -0.09 4.71
CA LEU A 36 -10.45 0.06 3.87
C LEU A 36 -10.68 -0.60 2.50
N VAL A 37 -10.57 0.18 1.43
CA VAL A 37 -10.68 -0.30 0.04
C VAL A 37 -9.31 -0.28 -0.61
N ILE A 38 -8.84 -1.43 -1.11
CA ILE A 38 -7.52 -1.57 -1.72
C ILE A 38 -7.63 -2.12 -3.15
N PRO A 39 -7.05 -1.44 -4.16
CA PRO A 39 -6.97 -1.97 -5.51
C PRO A 39 -5.88 -3.04 -5.62
N VAL A 40 -6.29 -4.31 -5.71
CA VAL A 40 -5.37 -5.46 -5.62
C VAL A 40 -4.44 -5.66 -6.82
N LYS A 41 -4.69 -4.99 -7.94
CA LYS A 41 -3.90 -5.12 -9.18
C LYS A 41 -2.91 -3.96 -9.41
N GLY A 42 -2.73 -3.10 -8.42
CA GLY A 42 -1.93 -1.90 -8.57
C GLY A 42 -2.50 -0.71 -7.81
N ILE A 43 -1.64 0.08 -7.18
CA ILE A 43 -2.05 1.21 -6.34
C ILE A 43 -1.87 2.58 -7.03
N SER A 44 -1.38 2.61 -8.26
CA SER A 44 -1.21 3.85 -9.03
C SER A 44 -1.28 3.61 -10.53
N ALA A 45 -1.36 4.70 -11.31
CA ALA A 45 -1.37 4.62 -12.77
C ALA A 45 -0.12 3.97 -13.39
N ILE A 46 1.01 4.01 -12.67
CA ILE A 46 2.31 3.46 -13.12
C ILE A 46 2.71 2.17 -12.37
N ASP A 47 1.83 1.66 -11.51
CA ASP A 47 1.98 0.39 -10.81
C ASP A 47 0.92 -0.58 -11.33
N LYS A 48 1.07 -1.00 -12.59
CA LYS A 48 0.22 -1.97 -13.28
C LYS A 48 1.05 -2.68 -14.34
N ASP A 49 0.60 -3.84 -14.80
CA ASP A 49 1.31 -4.63 -15.80
C ASP A 49 1.83 -3.77 -16.99
N GLY A 50 3.11 -3.97 -17.32
CA GLY A 50 3.83 -3.22 -18.36
C GLY A 50 4.38 -1.84 -17.96
N GLU A 51 4.10 -1.33 -16.76
CA GLU A 51 4.60 -0.02 -16.30
C GLU A 51 5.86 -0.13 -15.43
N ILE A 52 6.61 0.97 -15.34
CA ILE A 52 7.94 1.03 -14.72
C ILE A 52 7.96 0.69 -13.22
N PHE A 53 6.84 0.90 -12.52
CA PHE A 53 6.74 0.68 -11.09
C PHE A 53 5.90 -0.55 -10.76
N TYR A 54 5.56 -1.38 -11.75
CA TYR A 54 4.83 -2.61 -11.47
C TYR A 54 5.67 -3.57 -10.64
N ASP A 55 5.21 -3.81 -9.41
CA ASP A 55 5.82 -4.78 -8.52
C ASP A 55 4.72 -5.47 -7.69
N GLU A 56 4.32 -6.65 -8.15
CA GLU A 56 3.31 -7.47 -7.49
C GLU A 56 3.72 -7.87 -6.07
N LYS A 57 5.01 -8.12 -5.82
CA LYS A 57 5.49 -8.53 -4.50
C LYS A 57 5.35 -7.40 -3.49
N ALA A 58 5.70 -6.17 -3.90
CA ALA A 58 5.53 -4.99 -3.06
C ALA A 58 4.05 -4.74 -2.73
N THR A 59 3.17 -4.83 -3.74
CA THR A 59 1.73 -4.64 -3.56
C THR A 59 1.13 -5.72 -2.66
N GLN A 60 1.50 -6.99 -2.84
CA GLN A 60 1.01 -8.07 -1.98
C GLN A 60 1.56 -7.98 -0.56
N ALA A 61 2.81 -7.56 -0.37
CA ALA A 61 3.37 -7.34 0.96
C ALA A 61 2.57 -6.27 1.71
N LEU A 62 2.23 -5.14 1.06
CA LEU A 62 1.37 -4.12 1.65
C LEU A 62 0.01 -4.70 2.05
N ILE A 63 -0.67 -5.39 1.12
CA ILE A 63 -2.02 -5.95 1.34
C ILE A 63 -2.01 -6.97 2.49
N ASN A 64 -1.07 -7.91 2.49
CA ASN A 64 -0.99 -8.97 3.49
C ASN A 64 -0.67 -8.38 4.86
N THR A 65 0.31 -7.48 4.97
CA THR A 65 0.63 -6.83 6.24
C THR A 65 -0.57 -6.08 6.81
N ILE A 66 -1.34 -5.36 5.97
CA ILE A 66 -2.56 -4.70 6.44
C ILE A 66 -3.57 -5.73 6.95
N LYS A 67 -3.90 -6.75 6.15
CA LYS A 67 -4.91 -7.77 6.51
C LYS A 67 -4.57 -8.53 7.79
N GLU A 68 -3.29 -8.85 8.01
CA GLU A 68 -2.82 -9.58 9.19
C GLU A 68 -2.85 -8.73 10.47
N ASN A 69 -2.87 -7.40 10.35
CA ASN A 69 -2.75 -6.48 11.49
C ASN A 69 -4.02 -5.66 11.76
N LEU A 70 -5.06 -5.76 10.93
CA LEU A 70 -6.32 -5.07 11.15
C LEU A 70 -7.21 -5.82 12.15
N ASN A 71 -7.88 -5.06 13.01
CA ASN A 71 -8.92 -5.60 13.89
C ASN A 71 -10.15 -6.02 13.07
N SER A 72 -10.88 -7.03 13.54
CA SER A 72 -12.05 -7.57 12.84
C SER A 72 -13.23 -6.60 12.66
N ASN A 73 -13.18 -5.43 13.30
CA ASN A 73 -14.20 -4.38 13.21
C ASN A 73 -13.86 -3.26 12.21
N ILE A 74 -12.74 -3.40 11.48
CA ILE A 74 -12.29 -2.51 10.40
C ILE A 74 -12.52 -3.17 9.03
#